data_AF-A0A831SMM7-F1
#
_entry.id   AF-A0A831SMM7-F1
#
_cell.length_a   1.000
_cell.length_b   1.000
_cell.length_c   1.000
_cell.angle_alpha   90.00
_cell.angle_beta   90.00
_cell.angle_gamma   90.00
#
_symmetry.space_group_name_H-M   'P 1'
#
loop_
_entity.id
_entity.type
_entity.pdbx_description
1 polymer ?
#
loop_
_entity_poly.entity_id
_entity_poly.type
_entity_poly.pdbx_seq_one_letter_code
_entity_poly.pdbx_strand_id
1 'polypeptide(L)'
;MAKLKSAFEIAMEKANKINKLSPEEIEKIKDEEKIKSLLAKFYKGQITTNDLWQKLKGSKPVALKDAQLTLINSLSFKNSPYEFELRKEGILAIETLKDKKYQNVSTVESILNELILLRENYNNIKET
;
A
#
# COMPACT_ATOMS: atom_id res chain seq x y z
N MET A 1 21.69 7.07 -21.75
CA MET A 1 20.99 6.61 -20.52
C MET A 1 19.88 5.65 -20.93
N ALA A 2 19.93 4.39 -20.50
CA ALA A 2 18.85 3.45 -20.78
C ALA A 2 17.61 3.84 -19.96
N LYS A 3 16.48 4.13 -20.62
CA LYS A 3 15.19 4.33 -19.92
C LYS A 3 14.81 3.00 -19.28
N LEU A 4 14.69 2.97 -17.95
CA LEU A 4 14.06 1.85 -17.24
C LEU A 4 12.59 1.83 -17.67
N LYS A 5 12.23 0.81 -18.47
CA LYS A 5 10.84 0.60 -18.89
C LYS A 5 9.98 0.25 -17.68
N SER A 6 8.75 0.75 -17.63
CA SER A 6 7.84 0.40 -16.54
C SER A 6 7.39 -1.06 -16.64
N ALA A 7 6.87 -1.61 -15.53
CA ALA A 7 6.35 -2.98 -15.52
C ALA A 7 5.16 -3.12 -16.49
N PHE A 8 4.34 -2.09 -16.64
CA PHE A 8 3.28 -1.99 -17.64
C PHE A 8 3.81 -2.02 -19.08
N GLU A 9 4.88 -1.29 -19.38
CA GLU A 9 5.49 -1.31 -20.72
C GLU A 9 6.01 -2.70 -21.08
N ILE A 10 6.66 -3.37 -20.12
CA ILE A 10 7.16 -4.74 -20.29
C ILE A 10 5.99 -5.73 -20.42
N ALA A 11 4.91 -5.56 -19.65
CA ALA A 11 3.72 -6.38 -19.73
C ALA A 11 2.98 -6.21 -21.08
N MET A 12 2.85 -4.98 -21.58
CA MET A 12 2.29 -4.67 -22.90
C MET A 12 3.12 -5.26 -24.04
N GLU A 13 4.46 -5.15 -23.98
CA GLU A 13 5.35 -5.77 -24.97
C GLU A 13 5.22 -7.30 -24.99
N LYS A 14 5.03 -7.94 -23.83
CA LYS A 14 4.80 -9.40 -23.73
C LYS A 14 3.40 -9.81 -24.18
N ALA A 15 2.37 -9.04 -23.86
CA ALA A 15 0.99 -9.29 -24.26
C ALA A 15 0.81 -9.23 -25.79
N ASN A 16 1.45 -8.26 -26.44
CA ASN A 16 1.48 -8.16 -27.90
C ASN A 16 2.13 -9.38 -28.59
N LYS A 17 2.91 -10.19 -27.86
CA LYS A 17 3.62 -11.36 -28.40
C LYS A 17 2.95 -12.71 -28.13
N ILE A 18 2.15 -12.87 -27.07
CA ILE A 18 1.77 -14.21 -26.58
C ILE A 18 0.27 -14.39 -26.31
N ASN A 19 -0.47 -13.35 -25.89
CA ASN A 19 -1.93 -13.41 -25.74
C ASN A 19 -2.42 -11.98 -25.48
N LYS A 20 -3.45 -11.51 -26.21
CA LYS A 20 -3.99 -10.15 -26.00
C LYS A 20 -4.62 -10.09 -24.61
N LEU A 21 -4.01 -9.31 -23.71
CA LEU A 21 -4.63 -8.97 -22.42
C LEU A 21 -5.99 -8.31 -22.66
N SER A 22 -6.97 -8.64 -21.83
CA SER A 22 -8.28 -8.00 -21.89
C SER A 22 -8.17 -6.52 -21.49
N PRO A 23 -9.10 -5.66 -21.93
CA PRO A 23 -9.15 -4.26 -21.47
C PRO A 23 -9.19 -4.12 -19.94
N GLU A 24 -9.83 -5.07 -19.26
CA GLU A 24 -9.93 -5.12 -17.79
C GLU A 24 -8.57 -5.43 -17.14
N GLU A 25 -7.79 -6.35 -17.71
CA GLU A 25 -6.45 -6.69 -17.24
C GLU A 25 -5.48 -5.51 -17.43
N ILE A 26 -5.60 -4.79 -18.55
CA ILE A 26 -4.81 -3.58 -18.83
C ILE A 26 -5.15 -2.49 -17.82
N GLU A 27 -6.43 -2.28 -17.51
CA GLU A 27 -6.87 -1.29 -16.53
C GLU A 27 -6.34 -1.63 -15.13
N LYS A 28 -6.42 -2.90 -14.74
CA LYS A 28 -5.91 -3.39 -13.46
C LYS A 28 -4.41 -3.11 -13.30
N ILE A 29 -3.58 -3.43 -14.30
CA ILE A 29 -2.14 -3.19 -14.23
C ILE A 29 -1.84 -1.69 -14.10
N LYS A 30 -2.57 -0.83 -14.81
CA LYS A 30 -2.40 0.63 -14.69
C LYS A 30 -2.75 1.13 -13.29
N ASP A 31 -3.83 0.62 -12.71
CA ASP A 31 -4.25 1.03 -11.37
C ASP A 31 -3.26 0.55 -10.30
N GLU A 32 -2.73 -0.67 -10.43
CA GLU A 32 -1.65 -1.17 -9.57
C GLU A 32 -0.39 -0.31 -9.66
N GLU A 33 0.02 0.12 -10.86
CA GLU A 33 1.18 1.01 -11.03
C GLU A 33 0.95 2.39 -10.40
N LYS A 34 -0.25 2.97 -10.54
CA LYS A 34 -0.59 4.24 -9.90
C LYS A 34 -0.51 4.11 -8.38
N ILE A 35 -1.05 3.04 -7.81
CA ILE A 35 -0.98 2.76 -6.36
C ILE A 35 0.47 2.64 -5.91
N LYS A 36 1.29 1.86 -6.61
CA LYS A 36 2.72 1.71 -6.28
C LYS A 36 3.46 3.04 -6.32
N SER A 37 3.22 3.85 -7.33
CA SER A 37 3.82 5.19 -7.46
C SER A 37 3.37 6.12 -6.34
N LEU A 38 2.08 6.08 -5.98
CA LEU A 38 1.52 6.86 -4.88
C LEU A 38 2.12 6.48 -3.54
N LEU A 39 2.16 5.17 -3.23
CA LEU A 39 2.73 4.67 -1.99
C LEU A 39 4.24 4.91 -1.91
N ALA A 40 4.97 4.84 -3.02
CA ALA A 40 6.38 5.19 -3.05
C ALA A 40 6.64 6.66 -2.65
N LYS A 41 5.76 7.59 -3.03
CA LYS A 41 5.82 8.98 -2.56
C LYS A 41 5.49 9.09 -1.08
N PHE A 42 4.49 8.34 -0.62
CA PHE A 42 4.10 8.29 0.79
C PHE A 42 5.22 7.79 1.68
N TYR A 43 5.87 6.68 1.33
CA TYR A 43 7.01 6.12 2.08
C TYR A 43 8.21 7.07 2.15
N LYS A 44 8.39 7.92 1.14
CA LYS A 44 9.45 8.94 1.10
C LYS A 44 9.08 10.22 1.87
N GLY A 45 7.91 10.27 2.52
CA GLY A 45 7.40 11.47 3.19
C GLY A 45 7.07 12.61 2.24
N GLN A 46 6.97 12.36 0.93
CA GLN A 46 6.65 13.39 -0.08
C GLN A 46 5.17 13.75 -0.10
N ILE A 47 4.32 12.89 0.47
CA ILE A 47 2.90 13.15 0.67
C ILE A 47 2.51 12.71 2.08
N THR A 48 1.56 13.41 2.68
CA THR A 48 1.05 13.12 4.02
C THR A 48 -0.02 12.02 4.01
N THR A 49 -0.41 11.53 5.18
CA THR A 49 -1.54 10.61 5.34
C THR A 49 -2.84 11.21 4.78
N ASN A 50 -3.07 12.51 5.01
CA ASN A 50 -4.23 13.21 4.45
C ASN A 50 -4.14 13.30 2.91
N ASP A 51 -2.96 13.58 2.34
CA ASP A 51 -2.78 13.59 0.89
C ASP A 51 -3.04 12.21 0.27
N LEU A 52 -2.57 11.14 0.94
CA LEU A 52 -2.83 9.76 0.55
C LEU A 52 -4.35 9.49 0.55
N TRP A 53 -5.03 9.87 1.62
CA TRP A 53 -6.48 9.74 1.77
C TRP A 53 -7.24 10.47 0.65
N GLN A 54 -6.91 11.74 0.40
CA GLN A 54 -7.56 12.55 -0.65
C GLN A 54 -7.36 11.95 -2.03
N LYS A 55 -6.16 11.43 -2.33
CA LYS A 55 -5.85 10.82 -3.63
C LYS A 55 -6.53 9.47 -3.85
N LEU A 56 -6.83 8.73 -2.78
CA LEU A 56 -7.53 7.45 -2.85
C LEU A 56 -9.05 7.58 -2.73
N LYS A 57 -9.56 8.73 -2.29
CA LYS A 57 -11.00 8.99 -2.17
C LYS A 57 -11.71 8.78 -3.51
N GLY A 58 -12.78 7.99 -3.49
CA GLY A 58 -13.56 7.66 -4.70
C GLY A 58 -12.94 6.56 -5.57
N SER A 59 -11.84 5.95 -5.16
CA SER A 59 -11.26 4.79 -5.85
C SER A 59 -12.16 3.57 -5.74
N LYS A 60 -12.06 2.66 -6.72
CA LYS A 60 -12.76 1.36 -6.69
C LYS A 60 -12.35 0.55 -5.44
N PRO A 61 -13.24 -0.26 -4.86
CA PRO A 61 -12.92 -1.09 -3.69
C PRO A 61 -11.69 -1.99 -3.86
N VAL A 62 -11.46 -2.50 -5.07
CA VAL A 62 -10.27 -3.31 -5.41
C VAL A 62 -8.99 -2.48 -5.26
N ALA A 63 -8.98 -1.24 -5.76
CA ALA A 63 -7.83 -0.34 -5.64
C ALA A 63 -7.53 0.03 -4.17
N LEU A 64 -8.56 0.28 -3.36
CA LEU A 64 -8.41 0.52 -1.92
C LEU A 64 -7.81 -0.71 -1.22
N LYS A 65 -8.30 -1.91 -1.55
CA LYS A 65 -7.78 -3.17 -1.03
C LYS A 65 -6.31 -3.36 -1.40
N ASP A 66 -5.94 -3.14 -2.66
CA ASP A 66 -4.57 -3.33 -3.14
C ASP A 66 -3.59 -2.33 -2.50
N ALA A 67 -4.02 -1.07 -2.33
CA ALA A 67 -3.24 -0.05 -1.63
C ALA A 67 -3.01 -0.41 -0.15
N GLN A 68 -4.07 -0.85 0.54
CA GLN A 68 -3.97 -1.26 1.94
C GLN A 68 -3.10 -2.51 2.11
N LEU A 69 -3.27 -3.53 1.26
CA LEU A 69 -2.45 -4.74 1.29
C LEU A 69 -0.97 -4.42 1.04
N THR A 70 -0.68 -3.49 0.13
CA THR A 70 0.70 -3.07 -0.13
C THR A 70 1.33 -2.42 1.12
N LEU A 71 0.58 -1.60 1.85
CA LEU A 71 1.04 -1.04 3.12
C LEU A 71 1.25 -2.11 4.19
N ILE A 72 0.30 -3.03 4.35
CA ILE A 72 0.40 -4.15 5.31
C ILE A 72 1.63 -5.01 5.01
N ASN A 73 1.83 -5.40 3.75
CA ASN A 73 2.97 -6.21 3.32
C ASN A 73 4.31 -5.48 3.46
N SER A 74 4.29 -4.16 3.61
CA SER A 74 5.49 -3.36 3.84
C SER A 74 5.86 -3.23 5.33
N LEU A 75 5.04 -3.74 6.25
CA LEU A 75 5.34 -3.78 7.68
C LEU A 75 6.43 -4.81 7.97
N SER A 76 7.45 -4.41 8.73
CA SER A 76 8.55 -5.27 9.15
C SER A 76 9.02 -4.90 10.55
N PHE A 77 9.53 -5.89 11.30
CA PHE A 77 10.25 -5.64 12.55
C PHE A 77 11.51 -4.78 12.37
N LYS A 78 12.05 -4.70 11.14
CA LYS A 78 13.18 -3.81 10.82
C LYS A 78 12.79 -2.35 10.63
N ASN A 79 11.52 -2.04 10.44
CA ASN A 79 11.13 -0.64 10.25
C ASN A 79 11.37 0.16 11.53
N SER A 80 11.74 1.43 11.41
CA SER A 80 11.82 2.32 12.58
C SER A 80 10.44 2.54 13.23
N PRO A 81 10.36 3.04 14.47
CA PRO A 81 9.09 3.44 15.09
C PRO A 81 8.30 4.42 14.19
N TYR A 82 8.98 5.44 13.67
CA TYR A 82 8.39 6.41 12.75
C TYR A 82 7.83 5.78 11.48
N GLU A 83 8.59 4.88 10.85
CA GLU A 83 8.18 4.19 9.63
C GLU A 83 6.96 3.28 9.83
N PHE A 84 6.81 2.71 11.02
CA PHE A 84 5.67 1.87 11.36
C PHE A 84 4.43 2.72 11.62
N GLU A 85 4.57 3.80 12.39
CA GLU A 85 3.46 4.71 12.64
C GLU A 85 2.95 5.33 11.33
N LEU A 86 3.85 5.74 10.44
CA LEU A 86 3.48 6.22 9.11
C LEU A 86 2.66 5.18 8.33
N ARG A 87 3.04 3.89 8.38
CA ARG A 87 2.30 2.81 7.71
C ARG A 87 0.95 2.56 8.38
N LYS A 88 0.90 2.54 9.71
CA LYS A 88 -0.34 2.40 10.49
C LYS A 88 -1.33 3.49 10.12
N GLU A 89 -0.90 4.74 10.16
CA GLU A 89 -1.73 5.90 9.77
C GLU A 89 -2.24 5.78 8.33
N GLY A 90 -1.38 5.35 7.39
CA GLY A 90 -1.80 5.08 6.02
C GLY A 90 -2.84 3.96 5.90
N ILE A 91 -2.67 2.85 6.64
CA ILE A 91 -3.59 1.71 6.63
C ILE A 91 -4.95 2.13 7.17
N LEU A 92 -4.98 2.88 8.26
CA LEU A 92 -6.20 3.38 8.89
C LEU A 92 -6.91 4.41 8.00
N ALA A 93 -6.16 5.33 7.38
CA ALA A 93 -6.70 6.27 6.42
C ALA A 93 -7.43 5.54 5.27
N ILE A 94 -6.82 4.50 4.70
CA ILE A 94 -7.47 3.71 3.64
C ILE A 94 -8.67 2.93 4.17
N GLU A 95 -8.60 2.40 5.39
CA GLU A 95 -9.73 1.69 6.02
C GLU A 95 -10.97 2.59 6.11
N THR A 96 -10.79 3.88 6.43
CA THR A 96 -11.91 4.85 6.49
C THR A 96 -12.55 5.18 5.13
N LEU A 97 -11.86 4.88 4.02
CA LEU A 97 -12.38 5.10 2.67
C LEU A 97 -13.25 3.94 2.15
N LYS A 98 -13.23 2.79 2.84
CA LYS A 98 -14.05 1.65 2.47
C LYS A 98 -15.53 1.92 2.75
N ASP A 99 -16.40 1.16 2.09
CA ASP A 99 -17.82 1.16 2.40
C ASP A 99 -18.05 0.84 3.88
N LYS A 100 -18.94 1.61 4.53
CA LYS A 100 -19.25 1.48 5.97
C LYS A 100 -19.59 0.06 6.41
N LYS A 101 -20.17 -0.76 5.53
CA LYS A 101 -20.51 -2.16 5.79
C LYS A 101 -19.27 -3.06 5.99
N TYR A 102 -18.15 -2.72 5.36
CA TYR A 102 -16.92 -3.51 5.37
C TYR A 102 -15.77 -2.83 6.13
N GLN A 103 -16.00 -1.63 6.64
CA GLN A 103 -15.06 -0.85 7.43
C GLN A 103 -14.92 -1.45 8.83
N ASN A 104 -13.68 -1.69 9.26
CA ASN A 104 -13.33 -2.24 10.57
C ASN A 104 -12.17 -1.47 11.23
N VAL A 105 -12.25 -0.13 11.24
CA VAL A 105 -11.16 0.75 11.72
C VAL A 105 -10.68 0.37 13.12
N SER A 106 -11.60 0.18 14.08
CA SER A 106 -11.23 -0.15 15.46
C SER A 106 -10.47 -1.46 15.55
N THR A 107 -10.94 -2.52 14.89
CA THR A 107 -10.27 -3.82 14.87
C THR A 107 -8.90 -3.73 14.23
N VAL A 108 -8.79 -3.03 13.10
CA VAL A 108 -7.52 -2.84 12.39
C VAL A 108 -6.53 -2.06 13.25
N GLU A 109 -6.99 -1.00 13.91
CA GLU A 109 -6.17 -0.19 14.82
C GLU A 109 -5.66 -1.01 16.01
N SER A 110 -6.52 -1.78 16.66
CA SER A 110 -6.13 -2.67 17.77
C SER A 110 -5.05 -3.66 17.35
N ILE A 111 -5.22 -4.34 16.21
CA ILE A 111 -4.22 -5.30 15.70
C ILE A 111 -2.89 -4.59 15.40
N LEU A 112 -2.92 -3.40 14.80
CA LEU A 112 -1.70 -2.64 14.51
C LEU A 112 -0.98 -2.21 15.79
N ASN A 113 -1.72 -1.82 16.84
CA ASN A 113 -1.15 -1.48 18.14
C ASN A 113 -0.51 -2.70 18.82
N GLU A 114 -1.14 -3.89 18.74
CA GLU A 114 -0.55 -5.14 19.23
C GLU A 114 0.76 -5.48 18.50
N LEU A 115 0.83 -5.24 17.18
CA LEU A 115 2.06 -5.44 16.41
C LEU A 115 3.19 -4.48 16.80
N ILE A 116 2.86 -3.24 17.21
CA ILE A 116 3.84 -2.29 17.76
C ILE A 116 4.43 -2.86 19.05
N LEU A 117 3.59 -3.29 19.99
CA LEU A 117 4.03 -3.87 21.26
C LEU A 117 4.89 -5.12 21.03
N LEU A 118 4.49 -5.99 20.11
CA LEU A 118 5.25 -7.20 19.77
C LEU A 118 6.64 -6.86 19.23
N ARG A 119 6.74 -5.85 18.37
CA ARG A 119 8.03 -5.38 17.86
C ARG A 119 8.91 -4.83 18.98
N GLU A 120 8.38 -3.96 19.84
CA GLU A 120 9.14 -3.36 20.94
C GLU A 120 9.72 -4.45 21.84
N ASN A 121 8.91 -5.44 22.21
CA ASN A 121 9.35 -6.61 22.98
C ASN A 121 10.46 -7.40 22.26
N TYR A 122 10.32 -7.64 20.95
CA TYR A 122 11.33 -8.34 20.16
C TYR A 122 12.67 -7.60 20.12
N ASN A 123 12.64 -6.27 19.94
CA ASN A 123 13.87 -5.47 19.91
C ASN A 123 14.56 -5.43 21.27
N ASN A 124 13.80 -5.33 22.37
CA ASN A 124 14.36 -5.38 23.73
C ASN A 124 15.08 -6.70 24.02
N ILE A 125 14.49 -7.85 23.62
CA ILE A 125 15.12 -9.16 23.78
C ILE A 125 16.41 -9.26 22.96
N LYS A 126 16.45 -8.71 21.74
CA LYS A 126 17.61 -8.77 20.86
C LYS A 126 18.79 -7.90 21.34
N GLU A 127 18.50 -6.85 22.10
CA GLU A 127 19.50 -5.94 22.69
C GLU A 127 20.04 -6.44 24.04
N THR A 128 19.50 -7.54 24.58
CA THR A 128 19.96 -8.21 25.81
C THR A 128 20.88 -9.39 25.50
#